data_AF-A0A5B9QKX1-F1
#
_entry.id   AF-A0A5B9QKX1-F1
#
_cell.length_a   1.000
_cell.length_b   1.000
_cell.length_c   1.000
_cell.angle_alpha   90.00
_cell.angle_beta   90.00
_cell.angle_gamma   90.00
#
_symmetry.space_group_name_H-M   'P 1'
#
loop_
_entity.id
_entity.type
_entity.pdbx_description
1 polymer ?
#
loop_
_entity_poly.entity_id
_entity_poly.type
_entity_poly.pdbx_seq_one_letter_code
_entity_poly.pdbx_strand_id
1 'polypeptide(L)'
;MKVEVALQYSSRDIRLVLLTSALTLGLAPIAFGDGAPINLADASLQGDETISTPIGEIELEDSYFADDVSQRLFDEMDYQRACQLYLWSTPLVSITAWRDAQGDAFGVTKDTDFVVLRSLKEKRGIVTGNLTTPYIFNFSNLQDGPIQIDYPAGRPQTSEF
;
A
#
# COMPACT_ATOMS: atom_id res chain seq x y z
N MET A 1 31.15 32.68 -5.96
CA MET A 1 29.95 33.41 -5.52
C MET A 1 29.06 32.41 -4.80
N LYS A 2 29.10 32.43 -3.46
CA LYS A 2 28.27 31.60 -2.58
C LYS A 2 26.98 32.35 -2.32
N VAL A 3 25.85 31.67 -2.39
CA VAL A 3 24.56 32.19 -1.92
C VAL A 3 23.99 31.14 -0.98
N GLU A 4 24.15 31.38 0.33
CA GLU A 4 23.34 30.80 1.39
C GLU A 4 22.04 31.60 1.45
N VAL A 5 20.89 30.91 1.53
CA VAL A 5 19.63 31.51 1.97
C VAL A 5 19.09 30.68 3.12
N ALA A 6 19.24 31.24 4.31
CA ALA A 6 18.50 30.86 5.49
C ALA A 6 17.07 31.40 5.39
N LEU A 7 16.07 30.57 5.62
CA LEU A 7 14.69 31.01 5.88
C LEU A 7 14.31 30.64 7.32
N GLN A 8 14.74 31.54 8.20
CA GLN A 8 13.98 32.19 9.26
C GLN A 8 12.79 31.41 9.87
N TYR A 9 13.10 30.75 10.99
CA TYR A 9 12.16 30.30 12.01
C TYR A 9 11.47 31.53 12.65
N SER A 10 10.18 31.72 12.39
CA SER A 10 9.37 32.79 12.98
C SER A 10 8.71 32.30 14.27
N SER A 11 9.32 32.62 15.41
CA SER A 11 8.74 32.48 16.73
C SER A 11 7.59 33.48 16.95
N ARG A 12 6.38 32.95 17.12
CA ARG A 12 5.25 33.68 17.71
C ARG A 12 4.62 32.80 18.80
N ASP A 13 5.02 33.10 20.03
CA ASP A 13 4.27 32.98 21.28
C ASP A 13 3.34 31.76 21.46
N ILE A 14 3.93 30.63 21.85
CA ILE A 14 3.17 29.49 22.41
C ILE A 14 2.76 29.87 23.84
N ARG A 15 1.54 30.38 24.00
CA ARG A 15 0.86 30.41 25.29
C ARG A 15 0.28 29.03 25.58
N LEU A 16 0.87 28.35 26.55
CA LEU A 16 0.37 27.14 27.19
C LEU A 16 -1.01 27.43 27.80
N VAL A 17 -2.07 26.91 27.19
CA VAL A 17 -3.41 26.86 27.79
C VAL A 17 -3.78 25.40 27.99
N LEU A 18 -3.55 24.92 29.22
CA LEU A 18 -4.16 23.71 29.75
C LEU A 18 -5.66 24.00 29.90
N LEU A 19 -6.48 23.46 29.00
CA LEU A 19 -7.93 23.38 29.20
C LEU A 19 -8.33 21.90 29.24
N THR A 20 -8.38 21.37 30.45
CA THR A 20 -9.17 20.18 30.80
C THR A 20 -10.65 20.54 30.70
N SER A 21 -11.35 19.94 29.74
CA SER A 21 -12.80 19.87 29.74
C SER A 21 -13.21 18.45 29.38
N ALA A 22 -13.41 17.64 30.43
CA ALA A 22 -14.14 16.41 30.36
C ALA A 22 -15.60 16.77 30.06
N LEU A 23 -16.01 16.54 28.81
CA LEU A 23 -17.42 16.58 28.43
C LEU A 23 -17.84 15.15 28.12
N THR A 24 -18.23 14.43 29.16
CA THR A 24 -19.01 13.21 29.04
C THR A 24 -20.42 13.58 28.59
N LEU A 25 -20.64 13.73 27.29
CA LEU A 25 -21.98 13.50 26.76
C LEU A 25 -22.19 11.98 26.82
N GLY A 26 -22.96 11.55 27.81
CA GLY A 26 -23.59 10.24 27.77
C GLY A 26 -24.49 10.20 26.55
N LEU A 27 -24.03 9.56 25.49
CA LEU A 27 -24.93 8.99 24.50
C LEU A 27 -25.66 7.87 25.26
N ALA A 28 -26.90 8.14 25.66
CA ALA A 28 -27.77 7.06 26.08
C ALA A 28 -27.87 6.10 24.87
N PRO A 29 -27.65 4.79 25.03
CA PRO A 29 -27.97 3.87 23.97
C PRO A 29 -29.46 4.05 23.68
N ILE A 30 -29.76 4.47 22.46
CA ILE A 30 -31.11 4.39 21.94
C ILE A 30 -31.35 2.89 21.81
N ALA A 31 -32.07 2.31 22.78
CA ALA A 31 -32.42 0.90 22.77
C ALA A 31 -33.58 0.70 21.80
N PHE A 32 -33.29 0.15 20.62
CA PHE A 32 -34.28 -0.45 19.73
C PHE A 32 -33.74 -1.82 19.28
N GLY A 33 -34.53 -2.87 19.53
CA GLY A 33 -34.14 -4.28 19.37
C GLY A 33 -34.20 -5.05 20.70
N ASP A 34 -35.36 -5.64 21.02
CA ASP A 34 -35.63 -6.39 22.27
C ASP A 34 -34.99 -7.81 22.29
N GLY A 35 -33.95 -8.04 21.49
CA GLY A 35 -33.34 -9.34 21.24
C GLY A 35 -31.86 -9.38 21.62
N ALA A 36 -31.41 -10.48 22.24
CA ALA A 36 -29.98 -10.69 22.50
C ALA A 36 -29.21 -10.80 21.17
N PRO A 37 -27.95 -10.33 21.11
CA PRO A 37 -27.13 -10.44 19.91
C PRO A 37 -27.04 -11.88 19.42
N ILE A 38 -27.39 -12.13 18.16
CA ILE A 38 -27.31 -13.45 17.52
C ILE A 38 -25.96 -13.63 16.82
N ASN A 39 -25.46 -14.86 16.73
CA ASN A 39 -24.24 -15.11 15.98
C ASN A 39 -24.48 -14.93 14.47
N LEU A 40 -23.48 -14.42 13.75
CA LEU A 40 -23.55 -14.25 12.29
C LEU A 40 -23.98 -15.50 11.52
N ALA A 41 -23.61 -16.70 11.99
CA ALA A 41 -23.98 -17.96 11.34
C ALA A 41 -25.48 -18.29 11.44
N ASP A 42 -26.16 -17.73 12.43
CA ASP A 42 -27.56 -18.01 12.75
C ASP A 42 -28.50 -16.85 12.36
N ALA A 43 -27.96 -15.78 11.78
CA ALA A 43 -28.72 -14.59 11.39
C ALA A 43 -29.65 -14.87 10.18
N SER A 44 -30.90 -14.42 10.27
CA SER A 44 -31.86 -14.59 9.16
C SER A 44 -31.81 -13.45 8.15
N LEU A 45 -31.22 -12.30 8.54
CA LEU A 45 -31.11 -11.07 7.75
C LEU A 45 -32.47 -10.50 7.33
N GLN A 46 -33.49 -10.67 8.18
CA GLN A 46 -34.86 -10.21 7.94
C GLN A 46 -35.44 -9.57 9.20
N GLY A 47 -36.21 -8.49 9.01
CA GLY A 47 -36.81 -7.73 10.10
C GLY A 47 -35.75 -7.08 10.98
N ASP A 48 -36.03 -7.05 12.28
CA ASP A 48 -35.13 -6.46 13.27
C ASP A 48 -34.22 -7.54 13.87
N GLU A 49 -32.91 -7.39 13.71
CA GLU A 49 -31.89 -8.31 14.24
C GLU A 49 -30.64 -7.56 14.69
N THR A 50 -30.10 -7.90 15.85
CA THR A 50 -28.75 -7.49 16.26
C THR A 50 -27.78 -8.64 16.07
N ILE A 51 -26.86 -8.53 15.12
CA ILE A 51 -25.94 -9.60 14.73
C ILE A 51 -24.55 -9.32 15.29
N SER A 52 -24.02 -10.25 16.08
CA SER A 52 -22.67 -10.20 16.62
C SER A 52 -21.64 -10.63 15.57
N THR A 53 -20.70 -9.75 15.25
CA THR A 53 -19.62 -10.01 14.30
C THR A 53 -18.26 -9.58 14.85
N PRO A 54 -17.14 -10.04 14.26
CA PRO A 54 -15.80 -9.57 14.66
C PRO A 54 -15.56 -8.07 14.48
N ILE A 55 -16.36 -7.40 13.65
CA ILE A 55 -16.28 -5.95 13.38
C ILE A 55 -17.28 -5.15 14.24
N GLY A 56 -17.80 -5.79 15.30
CA GLY A 56 -18.80 -5.26 16.22
C GLY A 56 -20.20 -5.75 15.91
N GLU A 57 -21.17 -5.24 16.66
CA GLU A 57 -22.58 -5.54 16.45
C GLU A 57 -23.10 -4.80 15.20
N ILE A 58 -23.96 -5.47 14.44
CA ILE A 58 -24.62 -4.99 13.22
C ILE A 58 -26.12 -5.06 13.49
N GLU A 59 -26.77 -3.91 13.54
CA GLU A 59 -28.21 -3.82 13.74
C GLU A 59 -28.92 -3.72 12.39
N LEU A 60 -29.98 -4.52 12.24
CA LEU A 60 -30.98 -4.41 11.18
C LEU A 60 -32.25 -3.81 11.78
N GLU A 61 -32.83 -2.85 11.07
CA GLU A 61 -34.16 -2.28 11.32
C GLU A 61 -35.01 -2.52 10.06
N ASP A 62 -36.11 -3.26 10.18
CA ASP A 62 -37.01 -3.62 9.08
C ASP A 62 -36.28 -4.27 7.87
N SER A 63 -35.23 -5.06 8.13
CA SER A 63 -34.32 -5.67 7.13
C SER A 63 -33.35 -4.69 6.44
N TYR A 64 -33.25 -3.45 6.92
CA TYR A 64 -32.30 -2.45 6.44
C TYR A 64 -31.21 -2.19 7.49
N PHE A 65 -30.02 -1.83 7.02
CA PHE A 65 -28.97 -1.33 7.89
C PHE A 65 -29.21 0.15 8.19
N ALA A 66 -29.02 0.55 9.45
CA ALA A 66 -28.89 1.96 9.78
C ALA A 66 -27.71 2.61 9.02
N ASP A 67 -27.71 3.94 8.90
CA ASP A 67 -26.71 4.67 8.12
C ASP A 67 -25.28 4.46 8.67
N ASP A 68 -25.11 4.39 9.98
CA ASP A 68 -23.80 4.19 10.63
C ASP A 68 -23.28 2.75 10.44
N VAL A 69 -24.17 1.76 10.52
CA VAL A 69 -23.88 0.34 10.24
C VAL A 69 -23.49 0.17 8.76
N SER A 70 -24.23 0.81 7.85
CA SER A 70 -23.92 0.83 6.43
C SER A 70 -22.52 1.38 6.18
N GLN A 71 -22.18 2.54 6.76
CA GLN A 71 -20.86 3.13 6.62
C GLN A 71 -19.75 2.20 7.15
N ARG A 72 -19.94 1.61 8.33
CA ARG A 72 -18.98 0.65 8.91
C ARG A 72 -18.76 -0.56 8.01
N LEU A 73 -19.81 -1.08 7.38
CA LEU A 73 -19.71 -2.19 6.42
C LEU A 73 -18.89 -1.81 5.17
N PHE A 74 -19.09 -0.60 4.65
CA PHE A 74 -18.29 -0.08 3.54
C PHE A 74 -16.83 0.13 3.94
N ASP A 75 -16.57 0.70 5.13
CA ASP A 75 -15.23 0.90 5.66
C ASP A 75 -14.49 -0.44 5.85
N GLU A 76 -15.16 -1.45 6.40
CA GLU A 76 -14.58 -2.79 6.55
C GLU A 76 -14.31 -3.44 5.19
N MET A 77 -15.24 -3.32 4.24
CA MET A 77 -15.06 -3.86 2.89
C MET A 77 -13.84 -3.22 2.21
N ASP A 78 -13.66 -1.91 2.35
CA ASP A 78 -12.50 -1.20 1.79
C ASP A 78 -11.21 -1.57 2.52
N TYR A 79 -11.25 -1.74 3.85
CA TYR A 79 -10.11 -2.24 4.63
C TYR A 79 -9.65 -3.62 4.15
N GLN A 80 -10.58 -4.57 4.00
CA GLN A 80 -10.27 -5.91 3.53
C GLN A 80 -9.73 -5.90 2.10
N ARG A 81 -10.34 -5.11 1.21
CA ARG A 81 -9.87 -4.94 -0.18
C ARG A 81 -8.47 -4.34 -0.23
N ALA A 82 -8.17 -3.33 0.59
CA ALA A 82 -6.85 -2.73 0.68
C ALA A 82 -5.79 -3.75 1.15
N CYS A 83 -6.11 -4.57 2.16
CA CYS A 83 -5.25 -5.64 2.63
C CYS A 83 -4.93 -6.66 1.52
N GLN A 84 -5.95 -7.10 0.77
CA GLN A 84 -5.76 -8.03 -0.35
C GLN A 84 -4.99 -7.39 -1.51
N LEU A 85 -5.27 -6.12 -1.82
CA LEU A 85 -4.58 -5.37 -2.87
C LEU A 85 -3.08 -5.21 -2.57
N TYR A 86 -2.71 -5.02 -1.30
CA TYR A 86 -1.30 -4.96 -0.89
C TYR A 86 -0.55 -6.26 -1.21
N LEU A 87 -1.14 -7.42 -0.85
CA LEU A 87 -0.54 -8.71 -1.16
C LEU A 87 -0.47 -8.96 -2.66
N TRP A 88 -1.57 -8.71 -3.37
CA TRP A 88 -1.67 -8.86 -4.82
C TRP A 88 -0.64 -8.00 -5.57
N SER A 89 -0.43 -6.76 -5.14
CA SER A 89 0.45 -5.79 -5.81
C SER A 89 1.94 -5.94 -5.44
N THR A 90 2.30 -6.81 -4.49
CA THR A 90 3.68 -6.95 -4.01
C THR A 90 4.71 -7.13 -5.14
N PRO A 91 4.50 -8.02 -6.13
CA PRO A 91 5.45 -8.17 -7.25
C PRO A 91 5.55 -6.91 -8.12
N LEU A 92 4.42 -6.27 -8.41
CA LEU A 92 4.37 -5.05 -9.23
C LEU A 92 5.13 -3.92 -8.54
N VAL A 93 4.83 -3.65 -7.27
CA VAL A 93 5.48 -2.59 -6.48
C VAL A 93 6.98 -2.85 -6.36
N SER A 94 7.40 -4.09 -6.13
CA SER A 94 8.83 -4.46 -6.07
C SER A 94 9.58 -4.13 -7.36
N ILE A 95 9.01 -4.50 -8.52
CA ILE A 95 9.63 -4.25 -9.83
C ILE A 95 9.62 -2.76 -10.18
N THR A 96 8.51 -2.06 -9.92
CA THR A 96 8.40 -0.61 -10.17
C THR A 96 9.37 0.18 -9.28
N ALA A 97 9.44 -0.13 -7.99
CA ALA A 97 10.37 0.52 -7.08
C ALA A 97 11.84 0.27 -7.48
N TRP A 98 12.17 -0.93 -7.93
CA TRP A 98 13.51 -1.21 -8.46
C TRP A 98 13.79 -0.46 -9.76
N ARG A 99 12.85 -0.45 -10.72
CA ARG A 99 12.98 0.33 -11.97
C ARG A 99 13.34 1.77 -11.67
N ASP A 100 12.55 2.43 -10.83
CA ASP A 100 12.69 3.86 -10.55
C ASP A 100 14.00 4.14 -9.80
N ALA A 101 14.30 3.36 -8.74
CA ALA A 101 15.53 3.52 -7.98
C ALA A 101 16.80 3.23 -8.81
N GLN A 102 16.76 2.25 -9.71
CA GLN A 102 17.86 1.99 -10.63
C GLN A 102 17.99 3.12 -11.66
N GLY A 103 16.87 3.62 -12.17
CA GLY A 103 16.88 4.73 -13.12
C GLY A 103 17.56 5.97 -12.56
N ASP A 104 17.16 6.37 -11.35
CA ASP A 104 17.74 7.51 -10.64
C ASP A 104 19.22 7.32 -10.31
N ALA A 105 19.60 6.12 -9.84
CA ALA A 105 20.96 5.83 -9.40
C ALA A 105 21.98 5.78 -10.56
N PHE A 106 21.53 5.39 -11.76
CA PHE A 106 22.40 5.17 -12.93
C PHE A 106 22.15 6.15 -14.08
N GLY A 107 21.24 7.12 -13.91
CA GLY A 107 20.97 8.16 -14.90
C GLY A 107 20.33 7.63 -16.18
N VAL A 108 19.43 6.65 -16.05
CA VAL A 108 18.65 6.14 -17.19
C VAL A 108 17.73 7.25 -17.69
N THR A 109 17.73 7.52 -19.00
CA THR A 109 16.93 8.59 -19.60
C THR A 109 15.92 8.10 -20.64
N LYS A 110 16.10 6.89 -21.15
CA LYS A 110 15.23 6.26 -22.14
C LYS A 110 14.81 4.89 -21.67
N ASP A 111 13.60 4.49 -22.02
CA ASP A 111 13.05 3.16 -21.74
C ASP A 111 13.87 2.02 -22.37
N THR A 112 14.72 2.33 -23.36
CA THR A 112 15.62 1.37 -24.03
C THR A 112 17.03 1.32 -23.44
N ASP A 113 17.36 2.16 -22.45
CA ASP A 113 18.71 2.19 -21.87
C ASP A 113 18.93 0.95 -20.98
N PHE A 114 20.10 0.32 -21.14
CA PHE A 114 20.51 -0.81 -20.31
C PHE A 114 21.44 -0.36 -19.18
N VAL A 115 21.28 -0.96 -18.01
CA VAL A 115 22.19 -0.80 -16.87
C VAL A 115 22.99 -2.09 -16.67
N VAL A 116 24.31 -1.96 -16.60
CA VAL A 116 25.25 -3.08 -16.38
C VAL A 116 25.73 -3.06 -14.94
N LEU A 117 25.51 -4.15 -14.20
CA LEU A 117 25.79 -4.27 -12.77
C LEU A 117 26.81 -5.38 -12.53
N ARG A 118 27.98 -5.04 -11.99
CA ARG A 118 29.11 -5.98 -11.82
C ARG A 118 29.49 -6.16 -10.37
N SER A 119 29.55 -5.08 -9.60
CA SER A 119 30.02 -5.04 -8.23
C SER A 119 28.91 -5.28 -7.20
N LEU A 120 29.31 -5.61 -5.96
CA LEU A 120 28.39 -5.65 -4.82
C LEU A 120 27.65 -4.31 -4.64
N LYS A 121 28.36 -3.18 -4.78
CA LYS A 121 27.77 -1.84 -4.58
C LYS A 121 26.63 -1.58 -5.57
N GLU A 122 26.78 -2.06 -6.80
CA GLU A 122 25.78 -1.92 -7.86
C GLU A 122 24.60 -2.90 -7.68
N LYS A 123 24.85 -4.10 -7.17
CA LYS A 123 23.83 -5.16 -7.02
C LYS A 123 23.12 -5.18 -5.67
N ARG A 124 23.62 -4.49 -4.64
CA ARG A 124 23.05 -4.55 -3.27
C ARG A 124 21.61 -4.06 -3.14
N GLY A 125 21.08 -3.36 -4.16
CA GLY A 125 19.68 -2.95 -4.22
C GLY A 125 18.75 -4.03 -4.81
N ILE A 126 19.28 -5.11 -5.37
CA ILE A 126 18.49 -6.19 -5.96
C ILE A 126 18.19 -7.24 -4.90
N VAL A 127 16.90 -7.51 -4.69
CA VAL A 127 16.45 -8.57 -3.79
C VAL A 127 17.03 -9.91 -4.24
N THR A 128 17.75 -10.60 -3.34
CA THR A 128 18.34 -11.93 -3.59
C THR A 128 19.32 -12.00 -4.79
N GLY A 129 19.98 -10.90 -5.14
CA GLY A 129 20.91 -10.87 -6.27
C GLY A 129 22.13 -11.80 -6.12
N ASN A 130 22.49 -12.49 -7.20
CA ASN A 130 23.73 -13.27 -7.27
C ASN A 130 24.94 -12.34 -7.45
N LEU A 131 25.95 -12.50 -6.58
CA LEU A 131 27.13 -11.64 -6.59
C LEU A 131 28.14 -11.98 -7.70
N THR A 132 28.25 -13.23 -8.12
CA THR A 132 29.32 -13.71 -9.03
C THR A 132 29.03 -13.44 -10.50
N THR A 133 27.76 -13.49 -10.93
CA THR A 133 27.38 -13.31 -12.34
C THR A 133 26.99 -11.86 -12.62
N PRO A 134 27.66 -11.11 -13.51
CA PRO A 134 27.25 -9.74 -13.85
C PRO A 134 25.84 -9.71 -14.47
N TYR A 135 25.09 -8.65 -14.20
CA TYR A 135 23.74 -8.46 -14.70
C TYR A 135 23.65 -7.31 -15.71
N ILE A 136 22.73 -7.44 -16.65
CA ILE A 136 22.35 -6.41 -17.60
C ILE A 136 20.82 -6.31 -17.51
N PHE A 137 20.32 -5.17 -17.03
CA PHE A 137 18.88 -4.95 -16.87
C PHE A 137 18.41 -3.76 -17.70
N ASN A 138 17.19 -3.87 -18.19
CA ASN A 138 16.45 -2.80 -18.83
C ASN A 138 14.97 -2.94 -18.42
N PHE A 139 14.30 -1.80 -18.28
CA PHE A 139 12.87 -1.72 -17.99
C PHE A 139 12.22 -0.97 -19.16
N SER A 140 11.75 -1.72 -20.15
CA SER A 140 11.12 -1.18 -21.36
C SER A 140 9.61 -1.03 -21.24
N ASN A 141 9.06 -0.04 -21.95
CA ASN A 141 7.64 0.10 -22.23
C ASN A 141 7.39 -0.12 -23.74
N LEU A 142 6.34 -0.86 -24.09
CA LEU A 142 5.97 -1.19 -25.48
C LEU A 142 4.84 -0.30 -26.02
N GLN A 143 4.40 0.71 -25.27
CA GLN A 143 3.30 1.59 -25.66
C GLN A 143 3.56 2.29 -27.01
N ASP A 144 4.80 2.68 -27.30
CA ASP A 144 5.17 3.40 -28.52
C ASP A 144 5.56 2.48 -29.70
N GLY A 145 5.53 1.16 -29.49
CA GLY A 145 5.82 0.18 -30.53
C GLY A 145 6.70 -0.99 -30.08
N PRO A 146 7.03 -1.91 -31.01
CA PRO A 146 7.89 -3.05 -30.73
C PRO A 146 9.34 -2.61 -30.46
N ILE A 147 10.04 -3.38 -29.63
CA ILE A 147 11.46 -3.18 -29.33
C ILE A 147 12.28 -4.34 -29.91
N GLN A 148 13.39 -4.00 -30.57
CA GLN A 148 14.42 -4.94 -31.00
C GLN A 148 15.62 -4.85 -30.05
N ILE A 149 16.08 -6.00 -29.55
CA ILE A 149 17.29 -6.10 -28.72
C ILE A 149 18.33 -6.88 -29.50
N ASP A 150 19.39 -6.19 -29.91
CA ASP A 150 20.53 -6.81 -30.58
C ASP A 150 21.47 -7.42 -29.52
N TYR A 151 21.45 -8.75 -29.43
CA TYR A 151 22.29 -9.48 -28.50
C TYR A 151 23.52 -10.06 -29.21
N PRO A 152 24.76 -9.69 -28.80
CA PRO A 152 25.97 -10.19 -29.44
C PRO A 152 26.18 -11.68 -29.15
N ALA A 153 26.98 -12.35 -29.98
CA ALA A 153 27.40 -13.73 -29.72
C ALA A 153 28.07 -13.84 -28.33
N GLY A 154 27.49 -14.64 -27.45
CA GLY A 154 28.03 -14.89 -26.11
C GLY A 154 29.12 -15.96 -26.11
N ARG A 155 29.72 -16.21 -24.94
CA ARG A 155 30.50 -17.44 -24.77
C ARG A 155 29.56 -18.64 -24.90
N PRO A 156 29.95 -19.69 -25.65
CA PRO A 156 29.27 -20.98 -25.55
C PRO A 156 29.26 -21.41 -24.08
N GLN A 157 28.09 -21.83 -23.59
CA GLN A 157 28.00 -22.45 -22.27
C GLN A 157 28.73 -23.79 -22.37
N THR A 158 30.01 -23.82 -21.97
CA THR A 158 30.72 -25.08 -21.77
C THR A 158 30.02 -25.79 -20.63
N SER A 159 29.38 -26.91 -20.93
CA SER A 159 28.67 -27.76 -19.97
C SER A 159 29.67 -28.36 -18.99
N GLU A 160 30.01 -27.63 -17.94
CA GLU A 160 30.74 -28.16 -16.80
C GLU A 160 29.89 -27.82 -15.57
N PHE A 161 29.41 -28.89 -14.95
CA PHE A 161 28.63 -28.90 -13.71
C PHE A 161 29.45 -28.36 -12.53
#